data_AF-A0A1S9CZ43-F1
#
_entry.id   AF-A0A1S9CZ43-F1
#
_cell.length_a   1.000
_cell.length_b   1.000
_cell.length_c   1.000
_cell.angle_alpha   90.00
_cell.angle_beta   90.00
_cell.angle_gamma   90.00
#
_symmetry.space_group_name_H-M   'P 1'
#
loop_
_entity.id
_entity.type
_entity.pdbx_description
1 polymer ?
#
loop_
_entity_poly.entity_id
_entity_poly.type
_entity_poly.pdbx_seq_one_letter_code
_entity_poly.pdbx_strand_id
1 'polypeptide(L)'
;MMAPACSRSLGVRDPPAEREHVSEQLDGHPLGLRVFADALPEEDRDQPRQFLDESFHVGALPEGASLNDKLRRLLVFYEKKLPVAQVRILGIVSLFRAPIADETVVRLVRGVFCEALPDDATLTTDLRRLQSRGILTREPIEGGQGSACHPILRDHFRAVLLGTGADTARRSADLLTGQRSEGRPQNVKEIEPVLLAIELLLDAGDFKAANALYKQRLRYGEVFQWIPALAEGLRCALAFVRDEKRREQCKQQLSPRAMSFYLNDVGLFATYSGHQELALRYYGERTISTAGCRMPLT
;
A
#
# COMPACT_ATOMS: atom_id res chain seq x y z
N MET A 1 18.16 23.75 11.85
CA MET A 1 18.83 23.17 13.03
C MET A 1 17.75 22.71 14.02
N MET A 2 17.17 21.51 13.85
CA MET A 2 16.06 21.02 14.70
C MET A 2 15.87 19.48 14.71
N ALA A 3 16.94 18.69 14.52
CA ALA A 3 16.88 17.22 14.49
C ALA A 3 17.25 16.44 15.79
N PRO A 4 17.98 16.97 16.80
CA PRO A 4 18.52 16.13 17.88
C PRO A 4 17.50 15.68 18.94
N ALA A 5 16.25 16.15 18.86
CA ALA A 5 15.21 15.83 19.84
C ALA A 5 14.53 14.48 19.60
N CYS A 6 14.45 14.01 18.34
CA CYS A 6 13.68 12.81 18.00
C CYS A 6 14.37 11.50 18.43
N SER A 7 15.70 11.47 18.49
CA SER A 7 16.48 10.30 18.90
C SER A 7 16.43 10.03 20.40
N ARG A 8 16.38 11.08 21.24
CA ARG A 8 16.27 10.94 22.70
C ARG A 8 14.95 10.32 23.15
N SER A 9 13.83 10.66 22.50
CA SER A 9 12.52 10.07 22.81
C SER A 9 12.41 8.58 22.46
N LEU A 10 13.35 8.04 21.68
CA LEU A 10 13.38 6.64 21.23
C LEU A 10 14.45 5.79 21.95
N GLY A 11 15.08 6.33 23.01
CA GLY A 11 15.97 5.53 23.88
C GLY A 11 17.40 5.33 23.37
N VAL A 12 17.81 6.04 22.31
CA VAL A 12 19.19 6.00 21.79
C VAL A 12 20.11 6.83 22.72
N ARG A 13 21.09 6.19 23.36
CA ARG A 13 21.93 6.76 24.44
C ARG A 13 23.37 7.10 23.98
N ASP A 14 23.51 7.92 22.94
CA ASP A 14 24.85 8.18 22.37
C ASP A 14 25.52 9.50 22.80
N PRO A 15 26.82 9.68 22.52
CA PRO A 15 27.46 10.98 22.36
C PRO A 15 26.85 11.79 21.18
N PRO A 16 26.82 13.14 21.24
CA PRO A 16 26.16 14.00 20.23
C PRO A 16 26.65 13.79 18.78
N ALA A 17 27.95 13.52 18.59
CA ALA A 17 28.58 13.42 17.27
C ALA A 17 28.16 12.17 16.47
N GLU A 18 27.78 11.08 17.13
CA GLU A 18 27.29 9.89 16.43
C GLU A 18 25.85 10.08 15.95
N ARG A 19 25.03 10.77 16.75
CA ARG A 19 23.66 11.13 16.39
C ARG A 19 23.60 12.12 15.23
N GLU A 20 24.52 13.08 15.21
CA GLU A 20 24.67 14.01 14.08
C GLU A 20 25.02 13.26 12.80
N HIS A 21 25.96 12.31 12.85
CA HIS A 21 26.33 11.51 11.68
C HIS A 21 25.15 10.68 11.12
N VAL A 22 24.43 9.96 11.98
CA VAL A 22 23.23 9.21 11.56
C VAL A 22 22.16 10.15 10.97
N SER A 23 21.97 11.32 11.59
CA SER A 23 21.05 12.33 11.09
C SER A 23 21.49 12.87 9.73
N GLU A 24 22.77 13.14 9.51
CA GLU A 24 23.29 13.61 8.23
C GLU A 24 23.13 12.55 7.14
N GLN A 25 23.44 11.29 7.44
CA GLN A 25 23.31 10.19 6.48
C GLN A 25 21.86 9.98 6.02
N LEU A 26 20.89 10.25 6.89
CA LEU A 26 19.46 10.14 6.60
C LEU A 26 18.81 11.49 6.26
N ASP A 27 19.59 12.53 5.98
CA ASP A 27 19.15 13.91 5.68
C ASP A 27 18.16 14.49 6.71
N GLY A 28 18.26 14.04 7.97
CA GLY A 28 17.36 14.39 9.06
C GLY A 28 15.93 13.88 8.90
N HIS A 29 15.70 12.92 7.99
CA HIS A 29 14.35 12.44 7.66
C HIS A 29 13.71 11.74 8.87
N PRO A 30 12.59 12.26 9.42
CA PRO A 30 12.03 11.77 10.70
C PRO A 30 11.67 10.29 10.70
N LEU A 31 11.11 9.78 9.59
CA LEU A 31 10.81 8.35 9.47
C LEU A 31 12.07 7.51 9.41
N GLY A 32 13.11 7.97 8.69
CA GLY A 32 14.35 7.22 8.55
C GLY A 32 15.02 7.03 9.90
N LEU A 33 15.10 8.13 10.66
CA LEU A 33 15.61 8.11 12.03
C LEU A 33 14.80 7.19 12.96
N ARG A 34 13.48 7.17 12.80
CA ARG A 34 12.60 6.33 13.62
C ARG A 34 12.74 4.85 13.30
N VAL A 35 12.76 4.49 12.02
CA VAL A 35 12.98 3.11 11.57
C VAL A 35 14.37 2.64 12.00
N PHE A 36 15.39 3.48 11.84
CA PHE A 36 16.74 3.17 12.31
C PHE A 36 16.77 2.91 13.82
N ALA A 37 16.21 3.82 14.62
CA ALA A 37 16.19 3.68 16.08
C ALA A 37 15.39 2.45 16.54
N ASP A 38 14.32 2.08 15.84
CA ASP A 38 13.55 0.86 16.15
C ASP A 38 14.27 -0.42 15.72
N ALA A 39 15.04 -0.37 14.63
CA ALA A 39 15.82 -1.49 14.14
C ALA A 39 17.03 -1.80 15.04
N LEU A 40 17.58 -0.78 15.70
CA LEU A 40 18.82 -0.86 16.49
C LEU A 40 18.64 -1.75 17.74
N PRO A 41 19.32 -2.92 17.80
CA PRO A 41 19.30 -3.77 18.98
C PRO A 41 19.82 -3.05 20.22
N GLU A 42 19.37 -3.46 21.40
CA GLU A 42 19.82 -2.82 22.65
C GLU A 42 21.34 -2.93 22.85
N GLU A 43 21.93 -4.04 22.37
CA GLU A 43 23.36 -4.35 22.44
C GLU A 43 24.21 -3.44 21.54
N ASP A 44 23.64 -2.99 20.42
CA ASP A 44 24.34 -2.15 19.43
C ASP A 44 24.05 -0.65 19.65
N ARG A 45 23.30 -0.29 20.70
CA ARG A 45 22.98 1.10 21.02
C ARG A 45 24.21 1.95 21.33
N ASP A 46 25.33 1.34 21.68
CA ASP A 46 26.59 2.05 21.91
C ASP A 46 27.46 2.17 20.64
N GLN A 47 27.04 1.55 19.52
CA GLN A 47 27.76 1.55 18.23
C GLN A 47 26.81 1.75 17.02
N PRO A 48 25.94 2.79 17.04
CA PRO A 48 24.91 3.01 16.01
C PRO A 48 25.49 3.22 14.61
N ARG A 49 26.71 3.74 14.48
CA ARG A 49 27.38 3.94 13.19
C ARG A 49 27.64 2.63 12.47
N GLN A 50 28.21 1.65 13.17
CA GLN A 50 28.50 0.33 12.58
C GLN A 50 27.20 -0.35 12.13
N PHE A 51 26.14 -0.23 12.92
CA PHE A 51 24.83 -0.75 12.54
C PHE A 51 24.24 -0.04 11.31
N LEU A 52 24.39 1.28 11.22
CA LEU A 52 23.95 2.04 10.05
C LEU A 52 24.75 1.61 8.80
N ASP A 53 26.06 1.49 8.93
CA ASP A 53 26.95 1.05 7.87
C ASP A 53 26.56 -0.36 7.40
N GLU A 54 26.29 -1.30 8.31
CA GLU A 54 25.79 -2.64 7.97
C GLU A 54 24.47 -2.60 7.18
N SER A 55 23.54 -1.73 7.57
CA SER A 55 22.25 -1.59 6.88
C SER A 55 22.43 -1.17 5.41
N PHE A 56 23.49 -0.41 5.11
CA PHE A 56 23.82 0.11 3.79
C PHE A 56 24.90 -0.69 3.03
N HIS A 57 25.70 -1.52 3.71
CA HIS A 57 26.80 -2.27 3.12
C HIS A 57 26.37 -3.46 2.26
N VAL A 58 25.28 -4.15 2.62
CA VAL A 58 24.85 -5.34 1.85
C VAL A 58 24.29 -4.92 0.49
N GLY A 59 25.12 -4.96 -0.56
CA GLY A 59 24.77 -4.55 -1.93
C GLY A 59 25.21 -3.12 -2.30
N ALA A 60 26.08 -2.49 -1.51
CA ALA A 60 26.74 -1.19 -1.71
C ALA A 60 25.87 -0.10 -2.36
N LEU A 61 25.20 0.71 -1.53
CA LEU A 61 24.67 1.98 -2.01
C LEU A 61 25.83 2.84 -2.56
N PRO A 62 25.72 3.39 -3.78
CA PRO A 62 26.76 4.26 -4.32
C PRO A 62 26.91 5.51 -3.46
N GLU A 63 28.12 6.07 -3.41
CA GLU A 63 28.35 7.37 -2.79
C GLU A 63 27.43 8.42 -3.43
N GLY A 64 26.72 9.17 -2.60
CA GLY A 64 25.71 10.14 -3.07
C GLY A 64 24.34 9.53 -3.43
N ALA A 65 24.04 8.29 -3.03
CA ALA A 65 22.72 7.70 -3.18
C ALA A 65 21.60 8.63 -2.65
N SER A 66 20.48 8.66 -3.38
CA SER A 66 19.36 9.51 -3.02
C SER A 66 18.75 9.08 -1.67
N LEU A 67 18.11 10.01 -0.96
CA LEU A 67 17.37 9.69 0.27
C LEU A 67 16.36 8.56 0.09
N ASN A 68 15.69 8.52 -1.06
CA ASN A 68 14.72 7.47 -1.37
C ASN A 68 15.38 6.08 -1.46
N ASP A 69 16.59 5.99 -2.02
CA ASP A 69 17.32 4.73 -2.12
C ASP A 69 17.83 4.29 -0.73
N LYS A 70 18.33 5.25 0.07
CA LYS A 70 18.72 5.01 1.46
C LYS A 70 17.54 4.51 2.31
N LEU A 71 16.37 5.17 2.22
CA LEU A 71 15.17 4.75 2.93
C LEU A 71 14.68 3.38 2.48
N ARG A 72 14.63 3.12 1.17
CA ARG A 72 14.25 1.80 0.65
C ARG A 72 15.19 0.72 1.19
N ARG A 73 16.49 0.99 1.23
CA ARG A 73 17.49 0.07 1.75
C ARG A 73 17.32 -0.19 3.24
N LEU A 74 17.14 0.87 4.02
CA LEU A 74 16.90 0.79 5.45
C LEU A 74 15.63 -0.04 5.75
N LEU A 75 14.58 0.12 4.96
CA LEU A 75 13.34 -0.66 5.11
C LEU A 75 13.51 -2.14 4.81
N VAL A 76 14.25 -2.50 3.76
CA VAL A 76 14.60 -3.90 3.46
C VAL A 76 15.40 -4.52 4.60
N PHE A 77 16.29 -3.75 5.23
CA PHE A 77 17.05 -4.23 6.38
C PHE A 77 16.16 -4.37 7.62
N TYR A 78 15.31 -3.38 7.87
CA TYR A 78 14.35 -3.37 8.98
C TYR A 78 13.37 -4.54 8.92
N GLU A 79 12.80 -4.82 7.73
CA GLU A 79 11.94 -5.98 7.47
C GLU A 79 12.57 -7.29 7.98
N LYS A 80 13.86 -7.50 7.71
CA LYS A 80 14.59 -8.72 8.09
C LYS A 80 14.83 -8.84 9.60
N LYS A 81 14.83 -7.73 10.32
CA LYS A 81 15.05 -7.70 11.78
C LYS A 81 13.74 -7.80 12.55
N LEU A 82 12.60 -7.56 11.91
CA LEU A 82 11.30 -7.63 12.55
C LEU A 82 10.86 -9.07 12.85
N PRO A 83 10.18 -9.31 13.98
CA PRO A 83 9.43 -10.54 14.20
C PRO A 83 8.39 -10.75 13.10
N VAL A 84 8.21 -12.01 12.68
CA VAL A 84 7.25 -12.39 11.62
C VAL A 84 5.84 -11.85 11.88
N ALA A 85 5.39 -11.85 13.14
CA ALA A 85 4.09 -11.29 13.52
C ALA A 85 3.98 -9.78 13.21
N GLN A 86 5.03 -9.01 13.46
CA GLN A 86 5.06 -7.56 13.20
C GLN A 86 5.11 -7.26 11.70
N VAL A 87 5.86 -8.05 10.91
CA VAL A 87 5.84 -7.94 9.44
C VAL A 87 4.44 -8.17 8.89
N ARG A 88 3.71 -9.17 9.42
CA ARG A 88 2.33 -9.46 9.01
C ARG A 88 1.37 -8.35 9.40
N ILE A 89 1.49 -7.80 10.61
CA ILE A 89 0.69 -6.65 11.06
C ILE A 89 0.93 -5.45 10.14
N LEU A 90 2.19 -5.10 9.87
CA LEU A 90 2.54 -4.00 8.97
C LEU A 90 2.03 -4.27 7.55
N GLY A 91 2.12 -5.50 7.07
CA GLY A 91 1.53 -5.93 5.80
C GLY A 91 0.03 -5.67 5.73
N ILE A 92 -0.74 -6.05 6.75
CA ILE A 92 -2.19 -5.80 6.78
C ILE A 92 -2.51 -4.32 6.89
N VAL A 93 -1.90 -3.58 7.81
CA VAL A 93 -2.14 -2.13 7.93
C VAL A 93 -1.75 -1.41 6.64
N SER A 94 -0.72 -1.90 5.93
CA SER A 94 -0.27 -1.32 4.68
C SER A 94 -1.27 -1.43 3.51
N LEU A 95 -2.29 -2.27 3.67
CA LEU A 95 -3.37 -2.32 2.70
C LEU A 95 -4.19 -1.04 2.72
N PHE A 96 -4.35 -0.41 3.88
CA PHE A 96 -5.29 0.69 4.08
C PHE A 96 -4.63 2.04 3.88
N ARG A 97 -5.40 2.97 3.29
CA ARG A 97 -4.99 4.38 3.16
C ARG A 97 -5.45 5.23 4.34
N ALA A 98 -6.62 4.90 4.88
CA ALA A 98 -7.18 5.48 6.08
C ALA A 98 -6.81 4.62 7.32
N PRO A 99 -6.88 5.18 8.53
CA PRO A 99 -6.67 4.41 9.75
C PRO A 99 -7.70 3.29 9.90
N ILE A 100 -7.28 2.17 10.48
CA ILE A 100 -8.10 0.97 10.66
C ILE A 100 -8.15 0.55 12.13
N ALA A 101 -9.31 0.10 12.59
CA ALA A 101 -9.49 -0.40 13.96
C ALA A 101 -8.52 -1.56 14.27
N ASP A 102 -7.90 -1.52 15.45
CA ASP A 102 -6.89 -2.50 15.90
C ASP A 102 -7.44 -3.94 15.86
N GLU A 103 -8.71 -4.14 16.22
CA GLU A 103 -9.39 -5.44 16.19
C GLU A 103 -9.53 -5.97 14.76
N THR A 104 -9.74 -5.08 13.79
CA THR A 104 -9.84 -5.47 12.38
C THR A 104 -8.48 -5.89 11.84
N VAL A 105 -7.39 -5.24 12.27
CA VAL A 105 -6.03 -5.65 11.90
C VAL A 105 -5.76 -7.08 12.39
N VAL A 106 -6.01 -7.36 13.67
CA VAL A 106 -5.78 -8.70 14.25
C VAL A 106 -6.61 -9.77 13.53
N ARG A 107 -7.90 -9.49 13.27
CA ARG A 107 -8.77 -10.39 12.52
C ARG A 107 -8.27 -10.68 11.10
N LEU A 108 -7.79 -9.65 10.39
CA LEU A 108 -7.28 -9.79 9.03
C LEU A 108 -5.94 -10.54 9.00
N VAL A 109 -5.05 -10.31 9.97
CA VAL A 109 -3.80 -11.09 10.09
C VAL A 109 -4.12 -12.58 10.21
N ARG A 110 -5.10 -12.95 11.05
CA ARG A 110 -5.57 -14.34 11.19
C ARG A 110 -6.15 -14.92 9.92
N GLY A 111 -7.00 -14.16 9.24
CA GLY A 111 -7.69 -14.63 8.05
C GLY A 111 -6.76 -14.78 6.85
N VAL A 112 -5.77 -13.89 6.71
CA VAL A 112 -4.87 -13.85 5.54
C VAL A 112 -3.75 -14.88 5.66
N PHE A 113 -3.18 -15.03 6.86
CA PHE A 113 -2.04 -15.90 7.11
C PHE A 113 -2.46 -17.15 7.90
N CYS A 114 -2.44 -18.31 7.24
CA CYS A 114 -2.86 -19.59 7.83
C CYS A 114 -1.74 -20.31 8.61
N GLU A 115 -0.54 -19.74 8.67
CA GLU A 115 0.58 -20.31 9.41
C GLU A 115 0.37 -20.18 10.93
N ALA A 116 1.16 -20.92 11.72
CA ALA A 116 1.17 -20.82 13.17
C ALA A 116 1.47 -19.38 13.61
N LEU A 117 0.41 -18.64 13.91
CA LEU A 117 0.44 -17.27 14.40
C LEU A 117 0.31 -17.26 15.93
N PRO A 118 0.99 -16.34 16.63
CA PRO A 118 0.78 -16.12 18.06
C PRO A 118 -0.70 -15.84 18.38
N ASP A 119 -1.13 -16.01 19.63
CA ASP A 119 -2.50 -15.70 20.07
C ASP A 119 -2.90 -14.23 19.84
N ASP A 120 -4.21 -13.93 19.91
CA ASP A 120 -4.73 -12.59 19.61
C ASP A 120 -4.24 -11.53 20.60
N ALA A 121 -3.97 -11.93 21.86
CA ALA A 121 -3.40 -11.05 22.88
C ALA A 121 -1.96 -10.64 22.54
N THR A 122 -1.18 -11.59 22.03
CA THR A 122 0.20 -11.36 21.56
C THR A 122 0.21 -10.47 20.32
N LEU A 123 -0.65 -10.74 19.33
CA LEU A 123 -0.78 -9.89 18.13
C LEU A 123 -1.18 -8.45 18.51
N THR A 124 -2.12 -8.30 19.44
CA THR A 124 -2.52 -6.99 19.96
C THR A 124 -1.37 -6.29 20.66
N THR A 125 -0.55 -7.03 21.42
CA THR A 125 0.64 -6.50 22.09
C THR A 125 1.69 -6.03 21.09
N ASP A 126 1.94 -6.80 20.03
CA ASP A 126 2.87 -6.41 18.97
C ASP A 126 2.38 -5.20 18.17
N LEU A 127 1.08 -5.11 17.88
CA LEU A 127 0.48 -3.92 17.27
C LEU A 127 0.71 -2.67 18.15
N ARG A 128 0.46 -2.78 19.46
CA ARG A 128 0.71 -1.68 20.40
C ARG A 128 2.19 -1.31 20.52
N ARG A 129 3.10 -2.28 20.38
CA ARG A 129 4.55 -2.00 20.33
C ARG A 129 4.93 -1.19 19.09
N LEU A 130 4.40 -1.55 17.92
CA LEU A 130 4.62 -0.78 16.69
C LEU A 130 4.08 0.66 16.81
N GLN A 131 2.94 0.83 17.49
CA GLN A 131 2.37 2.15 17.78
C GLN A 131 3.21 2.95 18.78
N SER A 132 3.64 2.35 19.89
CA SER A 132 4.41 3.05 20.94
C SER A 132 5.78 3.52 20.47
N ARG A 133 6.37 2.80 19.51
CA ARG A 133 7.64 3.15 18.85
C ARG A 133 7.44 4.12 17.67
N GLY A 134 6.20 4.49 17.37
CA GLY A 134 5.82 5.46 16.35
C GLY A 134 6.00 4.97 14.90
N ILE A 135 6.15 3.66 14.71
CA ILE A 135 6.17 3.02 13.38
C ILE A 135 4.77 3.08 12.76
N LEU A 136 3.76 2.80 13.59
CA LEU A 136 2.35 3.07 13.29
C LEU A 136 1.88 4.30 14.05
N THR A 137 1.02 5.09 13.43
CA THR A 137 0.33 6.22 14.06
C THR A 137 -1.02 5.77 14.61
N ARG A 138 -1.40 6.32 15.77
CA ARG A 138 -2.76 6.21 16.30
C ARG A 138 -3.56 7.43 15.89
N GLU A 139 -4.67 7.19 15.20
CA GLU A 139 -5.52 8.24 14.65
C GLU A 139 -6.99 8.00 15.04
N PRO A 140 -7.78 9.06 15.26
CA PRO A 140 -9.18 8.91 15.61
C PRO A 140 -9.98 8.33 14.44
N ILE A 141 -10.83 7.35 14.75
CA ILE A 141 -11.81 6.78 13.81
C ILE A 141 -13.18 6.77 14.47
N GLU A 142 -14.24 6.57 13.69
CA GLU A 142 -15.57 6.37 14.24
C GLU A 142 -15.58 5.16 15.20
N GLY A 143 -15.99 5.39 16.44
CA GLY A 143 -16.03 4.35 17.47
C GLY A 143 -14.71 4.08 18.21
N GLY A 144 -13.63 4.84 17.97
CA GLY A 144 -12.41 4.68 18.77
C GLY A 144 -11.14 5.26 18.16
N GLN A 145 -10.07 4.44 18.17
CA GLN A 145 -8.75 4.76 17.63
C GLN A 145 -8.37 3.69 16.61
N GLY A 146 -7.76 4.13 15.52
CA GLY A 146 -7.26 3.26 14.46
C GLY A 146 -5.75 3.38 14.30
N SER A 147 -5.17 2.34 13.72
CA SER A 147 -3.79 2.28 13.28
C SER A 147 -3.66 2.78 11.85
N ALA A 148 -2.72 3.69 11.62
CA ALA A 148 -2.31 4.13 10.30
C ALA A 148 -0.80 3.98 10.10
N CYS A 149 -0.40 3.89 8.84
CA CYS A 149 0.98 3.65 8.43
C CYS A 149 1.46 4.77 7.53
N HIS A 150 2.70 5.24 7.74
CA HIS A 150 3.31 6.27 6.90
C HIS A 150 3.37 5.79 5.43
N PRO A 151 3.10 6.64 4.42
CA PRO A 151 3.04 6.21 3.01
C PRO A 151 4.25 5.40 2.52
N ILE A 152 5.47 5.80 2.89
CA ILE A 152 6.70 5.05 2.54
C ILE A 152 6.72 3.64 3.17
N LEU A 153 6.36 3.50 4.45
CA LEU A 153 6.26 2.19 5.11
C LEU A 153 5.16 1.35 4.46
N ARG A 154 4.01 1.98 4.19
CA ARG A 154 2.87 1.38 3.54
C ARG A 154 3.26 0.77 2.19
N ASP A 155 3.90 1.55 1.33
CA ASP A 155 4.26 1.09 -0.01
C ASP A 155 5.26 -0.07 0.05
N HIS A 156 6.23 -0.04 0.98
CA HIS A 156 7.18 -1.12 1.20
C HIS A 156 6.50 -2.41 1.70
N PHE A 157 5.78 -2.37 2.82
CA PHE A 157 5.16 -3.57 3.40
C PHE A 157 4.00 -4.11 2.55
N ARG A 158 3.35 -3.25 1.76
CA ARG A 158 2.37 -3.70 0.76
C ARG A 158 3.04 -4.51 -0.34
N ALA A 159 4.20 -4.06 -0.82
CA ALA A 159 4.98 -4.80 -1.81
C ALA A 159 5.47 -6.15 -1.24
N VAL A 160 5.92 -6.17 0.02
CA VAL A 160 6.30 -7.41 0.73
C VAL A 160 5.13 -8.39 0.81
N LEU A 161 3.96 -7.92 1.27
CA LEU A 161 2.75 -8.75 1.37
C LEU A 161 2.36 -9.35 0.01
N LEU A 162 2.37 -8.54 -1.04
CA LEU A 162 1.99 -8.96 -2.39
C LEU A 162 3.05 -9.85 -3.05
N GLY A 163 4.32 -9.69 -2.67
CA GLY A 163 5.42 -10.56 -3.08
C GLY A 163 5.29 -12.01 -2.58
N THR A 164 4.46 -12.26 -1.56
CA THR A 164 4.19 -13.62 -1.07
C THR A 164 3.33 -14.47 -2.01
N GLY A 165 2.72 -13.86 -3.03
CA GLY A 165 1.99 -14.56 -4.10
C GLY A 165 0.53 -14.13 -4.26
N ALA A 166 -0.06 -14.49 -5.40
CA ALA A 166 -1.43 -14.12 -5.78
C ALA A 166 -2.50 -14.63 -4.80
N ASP A 167 -2.26 -15.76 -4.13
CA ASP A 167 -3.22 -16.33 -3.18
C ASP A 167 -3.40 -15.48 -1.92
N THR A 168 -2.34 -14.85 -1.43
CA THR A 168 -2.42 -13.92 -0.29
C THR A 168 -3.24 -12.69 -0.64
N ALA A 169 -3.06 -12.15 -1.85
CA ALA A 169 -3.85 -11.03 -2.35
C ALA A 169 -5.33 -11.40 -2.50
N ARG A 170 -5.64 -12.59 -3.03
CA ARG A 170 -7.01 -13.10 -3.12
C ARG A 170 -7.66 -13.24 -1.76
N ARG A 171 -7.01 -13.93 -0.81
CA ARG A 171 -7.54 -14.08 0.56
C ARG A 171 -7.80 -12.73 1.22
N SER A 172 -6.87 -11.79 1.06
CA SER A 172 -7.03 -10.43 1.58
C SER A 172 -8.21 -9.70 0.93
N ALA A 173 -8.35 -9.80 -0.40
CA ALA A 173 -9.47 -9.22 -1.12
C ALA A 173 -10.82 -9.82 -0.67
N ASP A 174 -10.91 -11.14 -0.53
CA ASP A 174 -12.11 -11.84 -0.07
C ASP A 174 -12.51 -11.40 1.34
N LEU A 175 -11.55 -11.29 2.26
CA LEU A 175 -11.79 -10.81 3.63
C LEU A 175 -12.22 -9.35 3.68
N LEU A 176 -11.62 -8.48 2.84
CA LEU A 176 -12.00 -7.07 2.73
C LEU A 176 -13.44 -6.91 2.22
N THR A 177 -13.82 -7.68 1.21
CA THR A 177 -15.17 -7.61 0.65
C THR A 177 -16.21 -8.35 1.48
N GLY A 178 -15.77 -9.13 2.48
CA GLY A 178 -16.59 -10.08 3.22
C GLY A 178 -17.08 -11.24 2.36
N GLN A 179 -17.75 -12.21 2.98
CA GLN A 179 -18.50 -13.21 2.23
C GLN A 179 -19.66 -12.54 1.51
N ARG A 180 -19.59 -12.49 0.17
CA ARG A 180 -20.67 -12.20 -0.78
C ARG A 180 -21.88 -11.50 -0.13
N SER A 181 -21.72 -10.26 0.31
CA SER A 181 -22.91 -9.48 0.64
C SER A 181 -23.67 -9.31 -0.67
N GLU A 182 -24.83 -9.95 -0.80
CA GLU A 182 -25.64 -9.86 -2.02
C GLU A 182 -26.12 -8.41 -2.25
N GLY A 183 -26.03 -7.57 -1.22
CA GLY A 183 -26.32 -6.15 -1.26
C GLY A 183 -25.27 -5.33 -2.01
N ARG A 184 -25.78 -4.48 -2.91
CA ARG A 184 -25.06 -3.39 -3.55
C ARG A 184 -24.58 -2.38 -2.50
N PRO A 185 -23.34 -1.85 -2.59
CA PRO A 185 -22.92 -0.71 -1.79
C PRO A 185 -23.89 0.46 -1.94
N GLN A 186 -24.34 1.03 -0.82
CA GLN A 186 -25.29 2.15 -0.78
C GLN A 186 -24.62 3.50 -0.47
N ASN A 187 -23.39 3.47 0.04
CA ASN A 187 -22.65 4.67 0.45
C ASN A 187 -21.13 4.50 0.22
N VAL A 188 -20.40 5.59 0.41
CA VAL A 188 -18.94 5.65 0.21
C VAL A 188 -18.18 4.71 1.16
N LYS A 189 -18.67 4.51 2.40
CA LYS A 189 -18.03 3.60 3.36
C LYS A 189 -18.12 2.14 2.89
N GLU A 190 -19.22 1.75 2.26
CA GLU A 190 -19.43 0.39 1.76
C GLU A 190 -18.66 0.09 0.46
N ILE A 191 -18.34 1.10 -0.36
CA ILE A 191 -17.58 0.89 -1.60
C ILE A 191 -16.08 0.82 -1.34
N GLU A 192 -15.57 1.48 -0.29
CA GLU A 192 -14.14 1.57 0.01
C GLU A 192 -13.43 0.20 0.14
N PRO A 193 -13.97 -0.80 0.87
CA PRO A 193 -13.35 -2.12 0.94
C PRO A 193 -13.28 -2.82 -0.43
N VAL A 194 -14.29 -2.61 -1.28
CA VAL A 194 -14.32 -3.17 -2.65
C VAL A 194 -13.26 -2.52 -3.53
N LEU A 195 -13.12 -1.19 -3.46
CA LEU A 195 -12.07 -0.46 -4.16
C LEU A 195 -10.68 -0.93 -3.76
N LEU A 196 -10.47 -1.10 -2.45
CA LEU A 196 -9.20 -1.56 -1.92
C LEU A 196 -8.88 -2.99 -2.38
N ALA A 197 -9.88 -3.88 -2.38
CA ALA A 197 -9.74 -5.24 -2.88
C ALA A 197 -9.39 -5.27 -4.38
N ILE A 198 -10.03 -4.43 -5.21
CA ILE A 198 -9.71 -4.30 -6.63
C ILE A 198 -8.27 -3.82 -6.83
N GLU A 199 -7.85 -2.75 -6.13
CA GLU A 199 -6.47 -2.25 -6.20
C GLU A 199 -5.46 -3.32 -5.80
N LEU A 200 -5.78 -4.09 -4.75
CA LEU A 200 -4.92 -5.16 -4.26
C LEU A 200 -4.74 -6.28 -5.28
N LEU A 201 -5.84 -6.76 -5.85
CA LEU A 201 -5.80 -7.81 -6.88
C LEU A 201 -5.06 -7.34 -8.13
N LEU A 202 -5.24 -6.08 -8.52
CA LEU A 202 -4.49 -5.48 -9.61
C LEU A 202 -3.00 -5.45 -9.27
N ASP A 203 -2.59 -4.94 -8.11
CA ASP A 203 -1.17 -4.91 -7.70
C ASP A 203 -0.55 -6.32 -7.65
N ALA A 204 -1.32 -7.34 -7.28
CA ALA A 204 -0.92 -8.76 -7.34
C ALA A 204 -0.90 -9.35 -8.77
N GLY A 205 -1.36 -8.59 -9.76
CA GLY A 205 -1.45 -9.01 -11.16
C GLY A 205 -2.65 -9.89 -11.49
N ASP A 206 -3.66 -10.02 -10.63
CA ASP A 206 -4.89 -10.78 -10.89
C ASP A 206 -6.00 -9.88 -11.45
N PHE A 207 -5.89 -9.56 -12.74
CA PHE A 207 -6.86 -8.71 -13.42
C PHE A 207 -8.23 -9.38 -13.53
N LYS A 208 -8.28 -10.71 -13.61
CA LYS A 208 -9.53 -11.46 -13.77
C LYS A 208 -10.40 -11.33 -12.52
N ALA A 209 -9.83 -11.53 -11.34
CA ALA A 209 -10.54 -11.36 -10.08
C ALA A 209 -10.93 -9.90 -9.85
N ALA A 210 -10.02 -8.95 -10.12
CA ALA A 210 -10.32 -7.52 -10.00
C ALA A 210 -11.50 -7.09 -10.89
N ASN A 211 -11.49 -7.52 -12.16
CA ASN A 211 -12.57 -7.26 -13.11
C ASN A 211 -13.88 -7.94 -12.68
N ALA A 212 -13.84 -9.15 -12.11
CA ALA A 212 -15.04 -9.80 -11.58
C ALA A 212 -15.66 -8.98 -10.45
N LEU A 213 -14.86 -8.49 -9.49
CA LEU A 213 -15.34 -7.60 -8.43
C LEU A 213 -15.91 -6.29 -8.99
N TYR A 214 -15.22 -5.66 -9.94
CA TYR A 214 -15.70 -4.44 -10.59
C TYR A 214 -17.08 -4.63 -11.23
N LYS A 215 -17.28 -5.73 -11.95
CA LYS A 215 -18.56 -6.04 -12.60
C LYS A 215 -19.66 -6.38 -11.61
N GLN A 216 -19.37 -7.26 -10.66
CA GLN A 216 -20.37 -7.84 -9.76
C GLN A 216 -20.75 -6.89 -8.63
N ARG A 217 -19.77 -6.23 -8.00
CA ARG A 217 -19.98 -5.38 -6.82
C ARG A 217 -20.25 -3.93 -7.19
N LEU A 218 -19.66 -3.45 -8.29
CA LEU A 218 -19.76 -2.05 -8.71
C LEU A 218 -20.68 -1.84 -9.92
N ARG A 219 -21.31 -2.90 -10.44
CA ARG A 219 -22.19 -2.89 -11.62
C ARG A 219 -21.56 -2.12 -12.78
N TYR A 220 -20.34 -2.52 -13.17
CA TYR A 220 -19.62 -1.85 -14.26
C TYR A 220 -19.38 -0.36 -14.00
N GLY A 221 -19.22 0.03 -12.73
CA GLY A 221 -19.01 1.43 -12.34
C GLY A 221 -20.28 2.27 -12.22
N GLU A 222 -21.46 1.73 -12.56
CA GLU A 222 -22.73 2.46 -12.42
C GLU A 222 -22.92 2.99 -10.99
N VAL A 223 -22.47 2.23 -9.98
CA VAL A 223 -22.64 2.59 -8.56
C VAL A 223 -22.10 3.98 -8.23
N PHE A 224 -21.01 4.42 -8.87
CA PHE A 224 -20.37 5.73 -8.64
C PHE A 224 -21.17 6.93 -9.18
N GLN A 225 -22.21 6.69 -9.97
CA GLN A 225 -23.13 7.75 -10.43
C GLN A 225 -24.28 7.96 -9.44
N TRP A 226 -24.60 6.92 -8.66
CA TRP A 226 -25.69 6.95 -7.69
C TRP A 226 -25.22 7.29 -6.28
N ILE A 227 -24.04 6.79 -5.91
CA ILE A 227 -23.29 7.27 -4.75
C ILE A 227 -22.44 8.42 -5.29
N PRO A 228 -22.44 9.61 -4.68
CA PRO A 228 -21.66 10.76 -5.15
C PRO A 228 -20.15 10.54 -4.92
N ALA A 229 -19.58 9.58 -5.67
CA ALA A 229 -18.26 9.00 -5.50
C ALA A 229 -17.53 8.90 -6.86
N LEU A 230 -17.67 9.94 -7.68
CA LEU A 230 -17.11 9.99 -9.04
C LEU A 230 -15.57 9.97 -9.02
N ALA A 231 -14.95 10.58 -8.01
CA ALA A 231 -13.50 10.56 -7.83
C ALA A 231 -12.98 9.14 -7.54
N GLU A 232 -13.72 8.37 -6.76
CA GLU A 232 -13.46 6.96 -6.47
C GLU A 232 -13.64 6.10 -7.73
N GLY A 233 -14.67 6.37 -8.52
CA GLY A 233 -14.89 5.72 -9.81
C GLY A 233 -13.74 5.96 -10.78
N LEU A 234 -13.30 7.22 -10.90
CA LEU A 234 -12.14 7.60 -11.71
C LEU A 234 -10.87 6.87 -11.25
N ARG A 235 -10.58 6.89 -9.94
CA ARG A 235 -9.42 6.19 -9.37
C ARG A 235 -9.48 4.68 -9.64
N CYS A 236 -10.65 4.07 -9.45
CA CYS A 236 -10.84 2.65 -9.67
C CYS A 236 -10.61 2.26 -11.13
N ALA A 237 -11.15 3.03 -12.08
CA ALA A 237 -10.96 2.79 -13.51
C ALA A 237 -9.49 2.99 -13.91
N LEU A 238 -8.85 4.05 -13.40
CA LEU A 238 -7.42 4.31 -13.63
C LEU A 238 -6.54 3.16 -13.14
N ALA A 239 -6.88 2.50 -12.05
CA ALA A 239 -6.09 1.38 -11.54
C ALA A 239 -5.87 0.27 -12.59
N PHE A 240 -6.81 0.08 -13.53
CA PHE A 240 -6.69 -0.90 -14.61
C PHE A 240 -5.79 -0.44 -15.77
N VAL A 241 -5.66 0.87 -16.02
CA VAL A 241 -5.11 1.41 -17.29
C VAL A 241 -4.17 2.62 -17.14
N ARG A 242 -3.77 2.97 -15.92
CA ARG A 242 -2.98 4.19 -15.61
C ARG A 242 -1.67 4.34 -16.38
N ASP A 243 -1.03 3.23 -16.73
CA ASP A 243 0.29 3.18 -17.37
C ASP A 243 0.34 2.06 -18.43
N GLU A 244 1.36 2.09 -19.29
CA GLU A 244 1.47 1.15 -20.41
C GLU A 244 1.56 -0.30 -19.95
N LYS A 245 2.27 -0.56 -18.84
CA LYS A 245 2.37 -1.90 -18.25
C LYS A 245 0.98 -2.41 -17.84
N ARG A 246 0.18 -1.57 -17.16
CA ARG A 246 -1.19 -1.89 -16.76
C ARG A 246 -2.10 -2.15 -17.95
N ARG A 247 -1.99 -1.33 -19.00
CA ARG A 247 -2.76 -1.50 -20.25
C ARG A 247 -2.44 -2.84 -20.90
N GLU A 248 -1.16 -3.18 -21.01
CA GLU A 248 -0.74 -4.44 -21.63
C GLU A 248 -1.20 -5.65 -20.81
N GLN A 249 -1.04 -5.61 -19.48
CA GLN A 249 -1.57 -6.65 -18.60
C GLN A 249 -3.10 -6.79 -18.70
N CYS A 250 -3.82 -5.67 -18.79
CA CYS A 250 -5.27 -5.65 -18.97
C CYS A 250 -5.67 -6.34 -20.29
N LYS A 251 -4.97 -6.04 -21.40
CA LYS A 251 -5.20 -6.70 -22.70
C LYS A 251 -4.94 -8.20 -22.62
N GLN A 252 -3.79 -8.59 -22.07
CA GLN A 252 -3.34 -9.99 -22.03
C GLN A 252 -4.21 -10.87 -21.13
N GLN A 253 -4.61 -10.36 -19.97
CA GLN A 253 -5.35 -11.15 -18.98
C GLN A 253 -6.87 -11.08 -19.13
N LEU A 254 -7.39 -9.99 -19.70
CA LEU A 254 -8.83 -9.80 -19.91
C LEU A 254 -9.19 -9.82 -21.40
N SER A 255 -8.88 -8.74 -22.11
CA SER A 255 -9.02 -8.59 -23.57
C SER A 255 -8.75 -7.14 -24.00
N PRO A 256 -8.46 -6.88 -25.28
CA PRO A 256 -8.44 -5.52 -25.83
C PRO A 256 -9.76 -4.76 -25.64
N ARG A 257 -10.89 -5.47 -25.67
CA ARG A 257 -12.22 -4.90 -25.42
C ARG A 257 -12.38 -4.45 -23.97
N ALA A 258 -11.90 -5.25 -23.01
CA ALA A 258 -11.92 -4.88 -21.59
C ALA A 258 -11.02 -3.67 -21.31
N MET A 259 -9.83 -3.60 -21.92
CA MET A 259 -8.99 -2.41 -21.81
C MET A 259 -9.69 -1.16 -22.38
N SER A 260 -10.30 -1.27 -23.56
CA SER A 260 -11.06 -0.17 -24.17
C SER A 260 -12.25 0.28 -23.30
N PHE A 261 -12.88 -0.66 -22.59
CA PHE A 261 -13.93 -0.37 -21.61
C PHE A 261 -13.38 0.48 -20.46
N TYR A 262 -12.26 0.09 -19.84
CA TYR A 262 -11.68 0.87 -18.74
C TYR A 262 -11.13 2.24 -19.17
N LEU A 263 -10.54 2.36 -20.36
CA LEU A 263 -10.17 3.67 -20.91
C LEU A 263 -11.39 4.59 -21.07
N ASN A 264 -12.53 4.03 -21.51
CA ASN A 264 -13.78 4.76 -21.62
C ASN A 264 -14.32 5.21 -20.26
N ASP A 265 -14.28 4.33 -19.26
CA ASP A 265 -14.75 4.63 -17.90
C ASP A 265 -13.91 5.73 -17.25
N VAL A 266 -12.58 5.72 -17.45
CA VAL A 266 -11.71 6.83 -17.03
C VAL A 266 -12.18 8.14 -17.68
N GLY A 267 -12.41 8.14 -18.99
CA GLY A 267 -12.90 9.32 -19.70
C GLY A 267 -14.25 9.82 -19.18
N LEU A 268 -15.17 8.89 -18.90
CA LEU A 268 -16.50 9.18 -18.39
C LEU A 268 -16.45 9.82 -17.00
N PHE A 269 -15.77 9.18 -16.05
CA PHE A 269 -15.66 9.71 -14.69
C PHE A 269 -14.85 11.01 -14.63
N ALA A 270 -13.80 11.14 -15.47
CA ALA A 270 -13.06 12.38 -15.61
C ALA A 270 -13.95 13.52 -16.12
N THR A 271 -14.80 13.27 -17.11
CA THR A 271 -15.78 14.25 -17.61
C THR A 271 -16.72 14.71 -16.51
N TYR A 272 -17.33 13.76 -15.78
CA TYR A 272 -18.27 14.10 -14.71
C TYR A 272 -17.61 14.76 -13.48
N SER A 273 -16.31 14.53 -13.28
CA SER A 273 -15.54 15.15 -12.20
C SER A 273 -14.87 16.47 -12.60
N GLY A 274 -15.07 16.94 -13.84
CA GLY A 274 -14.49 18.20 -14.34
C GLY A 274 -13.03 18.14 -14.82
N HIS A 275 -12.44 16.94 -14.90
CA HIS A 275 -11.07 16.72 -15.40
C HIS A 275 -11.03 16.57 -16.93
N GLN A 276 -11.33 17.66 -17.65
CA GLN A 276 -11.54 17.64 -19.10
C GLN A 276 -10.30 17.17 -19.89
N GLU A 277 -9.09 17.62 -19.52
CA GLU A 277 -7.85 17.20 -20.19
C GLU A 277 -7.62 15.68 -20.06
N LEU A 278 -7.89 15.14 -18.87
CA LEU A 278 -7.79 13.71 -18.60
C LEU A 278 -8.82 12.93 -19.41
N ALA A 279 -10.05 13.45 -19.52
CA ALA A 279 -11.10 12.84 -20.32
C ALA A 279 -10.72 12.74 -21.80
N LEU A 280 -10.26 13.86 -22.39
CA LEU A 280 -9.84 13.92 -23.80
C LEU A 280 -8.71 12.95 -24.10
N ARG A 281 -7.70 12.88 -23.22
CA ARG A 281 -6.59 11.94 -23.34
C ARG A 281 -7.07 10.50 -23.44
N TYR A 282 -7.88 10.05 -22.48
CA TYR A 282 -8.29 8.65 -22.39
C TYR A 282 -9.33 8.24 -23.44
N TYR A 283 -10.20 9.17 -23.87
CA TYR A 283 -11.04 8.96 -25.05
C TYR A 283 -10.21 8.84 -26.34
N GLY A 284 -9.20 9.68 -26.52
CA GLY A 284 -8.31 9.62 -27.68
C GLY A 284 -7.57 8.27 -27.77
N GLU A 285 -6.98 7.82 -26.66
CA GLU A 285 -6.25 6.55 -26.56
C GLU A 285 -7.14 5.33 -26.86
N ARG A 286 -8.42 5.35 -26.48
CA ARG A 286 -9.40 4.31 -26.84
C ARG A 286 -9.55 4.18 -28.36
N THR A 287 -9.64 5.31 -29.07
CA THR A 287 -9.84 5.35 -30.53
C THR A 287 -8.67 4.76 -31.29
N ILE A 288 -7.45 4.97 -30.79
CA ILE A 288 -6.22 4.39 -31.36
C ILE A 288 -6.20 2.87 -31.11
N SER A 289 -6.59 2.42 -29.91
CA SER A 289 -6.63 1.00 -29.59
C SER A 289 -7.66 0.20 -30.40
N THR A 290 -8.78 0.79 -30.80
CA THR A 290 -9.79 0.11 -31.64
C THR A 290 -9.39 0.10 -33.11
N ALA A 291 -8.64 1.10 -33.59
CA ALA A 291 -8.14 1.15 -34.95
C ALA A 291 -7.08 0.06 -35.24
N GLY A 292 -6.23 -0.27 -34.25
CA GLY A 292 -5.24 -1.35 -34.37
C GLY A 292 -5.80 -2.79 -34.40
N CYS A 293 -7.10 -2.98 -34.14
CA CYS A 293 -7.78 -4.28 -34.19
C CYS A 293 -8.53 -4.53 -35.51
N ARG A 294 -8.46 -3.65 -36.51
CA ARG A 294 -8.99 -3.94 -37.85
C ARG A 294 -8.04 -4.90 -38.57
N MET A 295 -8.34 -6.19 -38.50
CA MET A 295 -7.76 -7.19 -39.41
C MET A 295 -8.05 -6.79 -40.88
N PRO A 296 -7.14 -7.05 -41.83
CA PRO A 296 -7.40 -6.81 -43.23
C PRO A 296 -8.55 -7.71 -43.68
N LEU A 297 -9.56 -7.12 -44.30
CA LEU A 297 -10.59 -7.85 -45.04
C LEU A 297 -9.89 -8.45 -46.27
N THR A 298 -9.69 -9.77 -46.26
CA THR A 298 -9.50 -10.57 -47.49
C THR A 298 -10.83 -11.17 -47.88
#